data_AF-A0A074XBX1-F1
#
_entry.id   AF-A0A074XBX1-F1
#
_cell.length_a   1.000
_cell.length_b   1.000
_cell.length_c   1.000
_cell.angle_alpha   90.00
_cell.angle_beta   90.00
_cell.angle_gamma   90.00
#
_symmetry.space_group_name_H-M   'P 1'
#
loop_
_entity.id
_entity.type
_entity.pdbx_description
1 polymer ?
#
loop_
_entity_poly.entity_id
_entity_poly.type
_entity_poly.pdbx_seq_one_letter_code
_entity_poly.pdbx_strand_id
1 'polypeptide(L)' 'MDQLMGKKLGDNSDNVTFAKKDLPQQHRVVKGDSMMTMDHNPDRLNIHVGDDGTVHKVTHG' A
#
# COMPACT_ATOMS: atom_id res chain seq x y z
N MET A 1 -4.92 -10.47 -6.38
CA MET A 1 -4.82 -8.98 -6.35
C MET A 1 -3.35 -8.67 -6.06
N ASP A 2 -2.48 -8.91 -7.04
CA ASP A 2 -1.03 -9.04 -6.80
C ASP A 2 -0.20 -8.03 -7.61
N GLN A 3 -0.86 -7.12 -8.33
CA GLN A 3 -0.19 -6.19 -9.24
C GLN A 3 0.63 -5.10 -8.54
N LEU A 4 0.41 -4.87 -7.24
CA LEU A 4 1.17 -3.88 -6.46
C LEU A 4 2.49 -4.43 -5.93
N MET A 5 2.62 -5.75 -5.75
CA MET A 5 3.79 -6.36 -5.12
C MET A 5 5.06 -6.10 -5.93
N GLY A 6 6.14 -5.69 -5.26
CA GLY A 6 7.43 -5.41 -5.88
C GLY A 6 7.51 -4.09 -6.64
N LYS A 7 6.42 -3.31 -6.72
CA LYS A 7 6.43 -1.95 -7.28
C LYS A 7 6.57 -0.91 -6.18
N LYS A 8 7.03 0.29 -6.55
CA LYS A 8 7.13 1.43 -5.64
C LYS A 8 5.82 2.20 -5.58
N LEU A 9 5.53 2.79 -4.42
CA LEU A 9 4.39 3.70 -4.29
C LEU A 9 4.86 5.15 -4.45
N GLY A 10 4.29 5.87 -5.41
CA GLY A 10 4.67 7.25 -5.75
C GLY A 10 3.46 8.13 -6.04
N ASP A 11 3.71 9.32 -6.57
CA ASP A 11 2.66 10.28 -6.94
C ASP A 11 2.16 10.07 -8.38
N ASN A 12 2.99 9.47 -9.24
CA ASN A 12 2.68 9.14 -10.63
C ASN A 12 2.85 7.64 -10.88
N SER A 13 2.13 7.15 -11.89
CA SER A 13 2.16 5.74 -12.29
C SER A 13 3.09 5.56 -13.47
N ASP A 14 3.96 4.57 -13.39
CA ASP A 14 4.89 4.16 -14.44
C ASP A 14 5.03 2.62 -14.44
N ASN A 15 5.99 2.08 -15.19
CA ASN A 15 6.19 0.63 -15.29
C ASN A 15 6.58 -0.04 -13.96
N VAL A 16 7.19 0.67 -13.03
CA VAL A 16 7.70 0.16 -11.74
C VAL A 16 7.09 0.87 -10.52
N THR A 17 6.29 1.91 -10.74
CA THR A 17 5.68 2.75 -9.71
C THR A 17 4.17 2.79 -9.87
N PHE A 18 3.43 2.63 -8.78
CA PHE A 18 2.00 2.89 -8.70
C PHE A 18 1.74 4.23 -8.04
N ALA A 19 0.89 5.05 -8.65
CA ALA A 19 0.45 6.29 -8.05
C ALA A 19 -0.55 6.04 -6.92
N LYS A 20 -0.42 6.79 -5.83
CA LYS A 20 -1.40 6.77 -4.72
C LYS A 20 -2.82 7.12 -5.17
N LYS A 21 -2.97 7.97 -6.19
CA LYS A 21 -4.28 8.35 -6.76
C LYS A 21 -5.00 7.19 -7.43
N ASP A 22 -4.28 6.14 -7.84
CA ASP A 22 -4.85 4.97 -8.50
C ASP A 22 -5.28 3.90 -7.47
N LEU A 23 -5.06 4.16 -6.17
CA LEU A 23 -5.51 3.31 -5.09
C LEU A 23 -7.00 3.53 -4.78
N PRO A 24 -7.67 2.52 -4.18
CA PRO A 24 -9.04 2.69 -3.69
C PRO A 24 -9.15 3.88 -2.74
N GLN A 25 -10.33 4.51 -2.71
CA GLN A 25 -10.56 5.66 -1.81
C GLN A 25 -10.27 5.32 -0.34
N GLN A 26 -10.60 4.09 0.08
CA GLN A 26 -10.28 3.53 1.38
C GLN A 26 -8.96 2.76 1.31
N HIS A 27 -7.83 3.45 1.51
CA HIS A 27 -6.52 2.81 1.59
C HIS A 27 -5.68 3.39 2.73
N ARG A 28 -4.73 2.59 3.22
CA ARG A 28 -3.71 3.01 4.17
C ARG A 28 -2.35 2.51 3.73
N VAL A 29 -1.38 3.43 3.68
CA VAL A 29 0.03 3.08 3.46
C VAL A 29 0.69 2.88 4.82
N VAL A 30 1.24 1.70 5.03
CA VAL A 30 1.91 1.29 6.26
C VAL A 30 3.40 1.19 5.96
N LYS A 31 4.23 1.91 6.70
CA LYS A 31 5.69 1.86 6.53
C LYS A 31 6.32 0.94 7.56
N GLY A 32 7.07 -0.06 7.11
CA GLY A 32 7.91 -0.92 7.95
C GLY A 32 7.19 -1.46 9.20
N ASP A 33 7.90 -1.40 10.32
CA ASP A 33 7.48 -1.92 11.65
C ASP A 33 6.53 -0.98 12.41
N SER A 34 5.80 -0.12 11.70
CA SER A 34 4.81 0.78 12.32
C SER A 34 3.75 -0.04 13.04
N MET A 35 3.60 0.18 14.35
CA MET A 35 2.51 -0.40 15.13
C MET A 35 1.17 0.03 14.53
N MET A 36 0.36 -0.95 14.14
CA MET A 36 -0.97 -0.69 13.58
C MET A 36 -2.01 -0.76 14.70
N THR A 37 -2.91 0.21 14.70
CA THR A 37 -4.11 0.22 15.54
C THR A 37 -5.05 -0.91 15.13
N MET A 38 -5.78 -1.48 16.10
CA MET A 38 -6.80 -2.52 15.87
C MET A 38 -8.14 -1.91 15.41
N ASP A 39 -8.10 -0.92 14.51
CA ASP A 39 -9.30 -0.37 13.87
C ASP A 39 -9.61 -1.19 12.61
N HIS A 40 -10.43 -2.23 12.76
CA HIS A 40 -10.78 -3.10 11.64
C HIS A 40 -11.77 -2.41 10.68
N ASN A 41 -11.35 -2.22 9.44
CA ASN A 41 -12.16 -1.71 8.34
C ASN A 41 -12.05 -2.68 7.14
N PRO A 42 -13.06 -3.55 6.91
CA PRO A 42 -12.99 -4.59 5.88
C PRO A 42 -12.84 -4.04 4.45
N ASP A 43 -13.29 -2.80 4.20
CA ASP A 43 -13.20 -2.15 2.89
C ASP A 43 -11.84 -1.47 2.66
N ARG A 44 -10.97 -1.40 3.68
CA ARG A 44 -9.69 -0.72 3.60
C ARG A 44 -8.61 -1.63 3.04
N LEU A 45 -7.96 -1.14 1.99
CA LEU A 45 -6.73 -1.73 1.46
C LEU A 45 -5.51 -1.22 2.25
N ASN A 46 -4.83 -2.09 3.00
CA ASN A 46 -3.55 -1.76 3.62
C ASN A 46 -2.40 -2.16 2.69
N ILE A 47 -1.49 -1.22 2.44
CA ILE A 47 -0.33 -1.39 1.57
C ILE A 47 0.90 -1.20 2.42
N HIS A 48 1.62 -2.30 2.67
CA HIS A 48 2.84 -2.28 3.43
C HIS A 48 4.03 -2.05 2.51
N VAL A 49 4.74 -0.95 2.76
CA VAL A 49 5.92 -0.56 2.02
C VAL A 49 7.17 -0.62 2.90
N GLY A 50 8.29 -0.98 2.29
CA GLY A 50 9.61 -0.87 2.89
C GLY A 50 10.11 0.58 2.94
N ASP A 51 11.29 0.78 3.52
CA ASP A 51 11.90 2.11 3.65
C ASP A 51 12.20 2.77 2.29
N ASP A 52 12.41 1.96 1.26
CA ASP A 52 12.66 2.39 -0.11
C ASP A 52 11.38 2.69 -0.91
N GLY A 53 10.21 2.51 -0.28
CA GLY A 53 8.89 2.70 -0.86
C GLY A 53 8.36 1.50 -1.66
N THR A 54 9.06 0.37 -1.69
CA THR A 54 8.64 -0.84 -2.40
C THR A 54 7.54 -1.56 -1.61
N VAL A 55 6.48 -1.98 -2.30
CA VAL A 55 5.38 -2.75 -1.71
C VAL A 55 5.81 -4.20 -1.52
N HIS A 56 5.74 -4.66 -0.27
CA HIS A 56 6.08 -6.05 0.09
C HIS A 56 4.88 -6.85 0.57
N LYS A 57 3.81 -6.18 1.02
CA LYS A 57 2.60 -6.84 1.48
C LYS A 57 1.35 -5.99 1.22
N VAL A 58 0.27 -6.66 0.84
CA VAL A 58 -1.05 -6.04 0.67
C VAL A 58 -2.05 -6.87 1.47
N THR A 59 -2.83 -6.22 2.32
CA THR A 59 -3.87 -6.85 3.14
C THR A 59 -5.16 -6.05 3.08
N HIS A 60 -6.28 -6.69 3.41
CA HIS A 60 -7.57 -6.02 3.55
C HIS A 60 -8.01 -6.14 5.02
N GLY A 61 -8.52 -5.06 5.60
CA GLY A 61 -8.99 -5.03 6.99
C GLY A 61 -8.60 -3.79 7.82
#